data_AF-A0A8C5RR72-F1
#
_entry.id   AF-A0A8C5RR72-F1
#
_cell.length_a   1.000
_cell.length_b   1.000
_cell.length_c   1.000
_cell.angle_alpha   90.00
_cell.angle_beta   90.00
_cell.angle_gamma   90.00
#
_symmetry.space_group_name_H-M   'P 1'
#
loop_
_entity.id
_entity.type
_entity.pdbx_description
1 polymer ?
#
loop_
_entity_poly.entity_id
_entity_poly.type
_entity_poly.pdbx_seq_one_letter_code
_entity_poly.pdbx_strand_id
1 'polypeptide(L)'
;QNFKSSDIGYSVVSRGSGFTCFSSIFLVPLATSETFFELGFEKSTKKQNKEQVPPPPGRQQQKKQNLGKSAKKATAGDSGQNKQIKNRTLEDALKTLDLSELQRELDKSLNLFPENPSVWVKDLAGYLNYKLQAMKSEPTLSQHPHDYPYCLVNKELRSIIKSLLLKSGGVLELFFDHCIYTMLQELDKTSGESLHSYRICIQAILQDKPKVATANLSKYLELLRSHQNRPAKCLTIMWALGQAGFADLTEGLKVWLGIMLPVLGIKSLSPYAISYLDRLLMMHPNLTKGFGIIGPKDFFPLLDFAFMPNNSLSSSLQEQLRQLYPRLKVLAFGANPETSLHTYFPSFLSRTMPSCPSDMKKEVRLGGGQDQKEQT
;
A
#
# COMPACT_ATOMS: atom_id res chain seq x y z
N GLN A 1 40.03 -41.23 19.16
CA GLN A 1 40.88 -40.13 18.66
C GLN A 1 40.11 -38.83 18.92
N ASN A 2 40.01 -38.25 20.12
CA ASN A 2 40.97 -37.69 21.08
C ASN A 2 41.87 -36.53 20.56
N PHE A 3 41.34 -35.31 20.72
CA PHE A 3 41.83 -34.18 21.54
C PHE A 3 43.22 -33.52 21.37
N LYS A 4 43.20 -32.17 21.48
CA LYS A 4 44.22 -31.21 22.02
C LYS A 4 45.44 -30.90 21.14
N SER A 5 46.15 -29.77 21.22
CA SER A 5 46.08 -28.45 21.89
C SER A 5 47.34 -27.69 21.48
N SER A 6 47.31 -26.34 21.45
CA SER A 6 48.32 -25.39 22.01
C SER A 6 48.13 -24.02 21.34
N ASP A 7 47.64 -22.96 22.01
CA ASP A 7 48.31 -22.10 23.03
C ASP A 7 49.48 -21.29 22.45
N ILE A 8 49.81 -20.03 22.77
CA ILE A 8 49.38 -18.95 23.69
C ILE A 8 50.09 -17.66 23.18
N GLY A 9 49.58 -16.47 23.52
CA GLY A 9 50.13 -15.17 23.12
C GLY A 9 51.25 -14.57 23.99
N TYR A 10 51.27 -13.23 24.00
CA TYR A 10 52.12 -12.23 24.69
C TYR A 10 53.40 -11.78 23.94
N SER A 11 53.92 -10.55 24.06
CA SER A 11 53.45 -9.16 24.27
C SER A 11 54.71 -8.27 24.34
N VAL A 12 54.55 -6.95 24.15
CA VAL A 12 55.40 -5.82 24.60
C VAL A 12 56.70 -5.49 23.82
N VAL A 13 56.80 -4.27 23.26
CA VAL A 13 57.59 -3.13 23.80
C VAL A 13 57.44 -1.90 22.90
N SER A 14 57.26 -0.76 23.56
CA SER A 14 57.01 0.59 23.05
C SER A 14 58.27 1.45 23.23
N ARG A 15 58.54 2.41 22.30
CA ARG A 15 58.84 3.84 22.56
C ARG A 15 59.77 4.51 21.52
N GLY A 16 59.41 5.75 21.17
CA GLY A 16 60.29 6.87 20.81
C GLY A 16 60.12 7.34 19.35
N SER A 17 59.44 8.44 19.02
CA SER A 17 59.74 9.87 19.23
C SER A 17 59.88 10.53 17.84
N GLY A 18 59.11 11.59 17.54
CA GLY A 18 59.33 12.40 16.33
C GLY A 18 58.10 13.20 15.88
N PHE A 19 58.03 14.46 16.30
CA PHE A 19 57.11 15.50 15.82
C PHE A 19 57.32 15.80 14.32
N THR A 20 56.24 16.07 13.56
CA THR A 20 56.02 17.36 12.85
C THR A 20 54.68 17.39 12.07
N CYS A 21 53.92 18.47 12.30
CA CYS A 21 52.95 19.17 11.44
C CYS A 21 52.13 18.39 10.38
N PHE A 22 50.82 18.27 10.61
CA PHE A 22 49.84 18.27 9.52
C PHE A 22 48.92 19.49 9.65
N SER A 23 48.93 20.29 8.59
CA SER A 23 48.15 21.50 8.40
C SER A 23 46.66 21.15 8.26
N SER A 24 45.81 21.81 9.04
CA SER A 24 44.36 21.75 8.92
C SER A 24 43.91 22.44 7.63
N ILE A 25 43.58 21.67 6.60
CA ILE A 25 42.79 22.15 5.48
C ILE A 25 41.33 22.12 5.93
N PHE A 26 40.77 23.31 6.21
CA PHE A 26 39.34 23.51 6.36
C PHE A 26 38.65 23.14 5.04
N LEU A 27 37.94 22.01 5.03
CA LEU A 27 36.98 21.69 3.98
C LEU A 27 35.73 22.54 4.23
N VAL A 28 35.48 23.53 3.38
CA VAL A 28 34.24 24.30 3.37
C VAL A 28 33.08 23.33 3.04
N PRO A 29 31.97 23.30 3.79
CA PRO A 29 30.84 22.43 3.48
C PRO A 29 30.25 22.81 2.11
N LEU A 30 30.07 21.84 1.21
CA LEU A 30 29.28 22.04 0.01
C LEU A 30 27.85 22.41 0.43
N ALA A 31 27.36 23.54 -0.08
CA ALA A 31 25.97 23.94 0.07
C ALA A 31 25.07 22.90 -0.61
N THR A 32 24.24 22.22 0.18
CA THR A 32 23.17 21.34 -0.31
C THR A 32 22.19 22.18 -1.12
N SER A 33 22.02 21.85 -2.40
CA SER A 33 20.96 22.46 -3.20
C SER A 33 19.64 21.88 -2.71
N GLU A 34 18.82 22.69 -2.05
CA GLU A 34 17.50 22.31 -1.55
C GLU A 34 16.66 21.71 -2.69
N THR A 35 16.40 20.41 -2.61
CA THR A 35 15.42 19.73 -3.47
C THR A 35 14.06 19.81 -2.78
N PHE A 36 12.96 19.82 -3.55
CA PHE A 36 11.62 19.93 -2.97
C PHE A 36 11.29 18.75 -2.02
N PHE A 37 12.01 17.62 -2.19
CA PHE A 37 12.07 16.52 -1.24
C PHE A 37 12.32 16.97 0.20
N GLU A 38 13.28 17.87 0.47
CA GLU A 38 13.55 18.39 1.82
C GLU A 38 12.44 19.31 2.33
N LEU A 39 11.87 20.16 1.46
CA LEU A 39 10.81 21.10 1.85
C LEU A 39 9.50 20.43 2.28
N GLY A 40 9.24 19.22 1.78
CA GLY A 40 8.11 18.39 2.23
C GLY A 40 8.24 17.90 3.67
N PHE A 41 9.47 17.67 4.15
CA PHE A 41 9.75 17.16 5.50
C PHE A 41 10.14 18.24 6.51
N GLU A 42 10.74 19.36 6.09
CA GLU A 42 11.22 20.39 7.03
C GLU A 42 10.13 21.34 7.57
N LYS A 43 9.02 21.53 6.86
CA LYS A 43 7.96 22.46 7.33
C LYS A 43 7.14 21.94 8.51
N SER A 44 7.20 20.65 8.82
CA SER A 44 6.49 20.03 9.95
C SER A 44 7.26 20.04 11.28
N THR A 45 8.56 20.38 11.29
CA THR A 45 9.40 20.40 12.51
C THR A 45 9.51 21.78 13.19
N LYS A 46 9.09 22.88 12.55
CA LYS A 46 9.23 24.25 13.12
C LYS A 46 7.97 24.81 13.81
N LYS A 47 7.02 23.96 14.22
CA LYS A 47 5.88 24.37 15.06
C LYS A 47 5.73 23.48 16.30
N GLN A 48 6.69 23.56 17.22
CA GLN A 48 6.47 23.47 18.67
C GLN A 48 7.83 23.55 19.38
N ASN A 49 8.19 24.73 19.88
CA ASN A 49 8.85 24.81 21.18
C ASN A 49 8.70 26.22 21.77
N LYS A 50 7.68 26.38 22.61
CA LYS A 50 7.61 27.49 23.56
C LYS A 50 7.00 26.94 24.84
N GLU A 51 7.64 25.93 25.42
CA GLU A 51 7.26 25.43 26.73
C GLU A 51 7.96 26.30 27.79
N GLN A 52 7.18 27.22 28.33
CA GLN A 52 7.48 28.01 29.52
C GLN A 52 7.45 27.11 30.76
N VAL A 53 8.44 27.32 31.62
CA VAL A 53 8.66 26.67 32.92
C VAL A 53 7.43 26.82 33.85
N PRO A 54 7.07 25.79 34.64
CA PRO A 54 5.91 25.82 35.53
C PRO A 54 6.20 26.49 36.89
N PRO A 55 5.21 27.14 37.54
CA PRO A 55 5.29 27.47 38.97
C PRO A 55 4.52 26.45 39.86
N PRO A 56 4.78 26.43 41.19
CA PRO A 56 4.49 25.30 42.09
C PRO A 56 3.09 25.32 42.73
N PRO A 57 2.67 24.25 43.46
CA PRO A 57 1.29 23.99 43.83
C PRO A 57 0.88 24.56 45.20
N GLY A 58 -0.37 25.00 45.33
CA GLY A 58 -0.95 25.35 46.63
C GLY A 58 -2.42 25.80 46.65
N ARG A 59 -3.28 24.94 47.25
CA ARG A 59 -4.53 25.19 48.01
C ARG A 59 -5.83 25.73 47.34
N GLN A 60 -6.78 24.78 47.25
CA GLN A 60 -8.15 24.76 47.82
C GLN A 60 -9.23 25.81 47.44
N GLN A 61 -10.35 25.23 46.93
CA GLN A 61 -11.77 25.46 47.28
C GLN A 61 -12.47 26.80 46.93
N GLN A 62 -13.49 26.77 46.05
CA GLN A 62 -14.95 26.68 46.36
C GLN A 62 -15.89 27.23 45.24
N LYS A 63 -16.92 26.43 44.92
CA LYS A 63 -18.34 26.74 44.58
C LYS A 63 -18.72 27.95 43.70
N LYS A 64 -19.46 27.66 42.61
CA LYS A 64 -20.94 27.79 42.41
C LYS A 64 -21.35 28.30 41.02
N GLN A 65 -22.41 27.66 40.51
CA GLN A 65 -23.21 27.94 39.31
C GLN A 65 -23.92 29.31 39.38
N ASN A 66 -24.12 29.98 38.23
CA ASN A 66 -25.47 30.23 37.68
C ASN A 66 -25.49 31.01 36.36
N LEU A 67 -26.54 30.70 35.58
CA LEU A 67 -27.00 31.34 34.35
C LEU A 67 -27.38 32.82 34.54
N GLY A 68 -27.24 33.64 33.49
CA GLY A 68 -27.96 34.92 33.41
C GLY A 68 -27.46 35.90 32.34
N LYS A 69 -28.23 36.01 31.25
CA LYS A 69 -28.12 36.91 30.09
C LYS A 69 -27.80 38.39 30.41
N SER A 70 -27.03 39.06 29.54
CA SER A 70 -27.47 40.30 28.84
C SER A 70 -26.41 40.84 27.87
N ALA A 71 -26.92 41.54 26.86
CA ALA A 71 -26.31 41.93 25.59
C ALA A 71 -25.31 43.09 25.67
N LYS A 72 -24.37 43.15 24.71
CA LYS A 72 -24.29 44.20 23.65
C LYS A 72 -22.97 44.16 22.85
N LYS A 73 -23.10 44.62 21.60
CA LYS A 73 -22.07 45.06 20.62
C LYS A 73 -21.33 43.96 19.83
N ALA A 74 -21.97 43.55 18.73
CA ALA A 74 -21.26 43.13 17.54
C ALA A 74 -20.73 44.39 16.82
N THR A 75 -19.43 44.62 16.89
CA THR A 75 -18.70 45.46 15.94
C THR A 75 -18.45 44.64 14.68
N ALA A 76 -18.91 45.15 13.55
CA ALA A 76 -18.48 44.72 12.24
C ALA A 76 -16.95 44.84 12.15
N GLY A 77 -16.30 43.73 11.81
CA GLY A 77 -14.87 43.62 11.62
C GLY A 77 -14.60 42.44 10.71
N ASP A 78 -14.40 42.79 9.44
CA ASP A 78 -13.81 41.99 8.36
C ASP A 78 -13.38 40.56 8.72
N SER A 79 -14.20 39.58 8.30
CA SER A 79 -13.85 38.17 8.31
C SER A 79 -14.16 37.53 6.94
N GLY A 80 -13.77 38.24 5.88
CA GLY A 80 -13.90 37.78 4.50
C GLY A 80 -12.92 36.68 4.08
N GLN A 81 -11.83 36.43 4.82
CA GLN A 81 -10.77 35.51 4.36
C GLN A 81 -10.62 34.19 5.14
N ASN A 82 -11.31 34.02 6.28
CA ASN A 82 -11.15 32.82 7.12
C ASN A 82 -12.28 31.77 6.99
N LYS A 83 -13.14 31.89 5.97
CA LYS A 83 -14.19 30.89 5.68
C LYS A 83 -13.87 29.93 4.53
N GLN A 84 -12.87 30.21 3.69
CA GLN A 84 -12.56 29.36 2.51
C GLN A 84 -11.71 28.12 2.81
N ILE A 85 -11.13 27.99 4.01
CA ILE A 85 -10.23 26.86 4.35
C ILE A 85 -10.98 25.66 4.94
N LYS A 86 -12.31 25.75 5.12
CA LYS A 86 -13.02 24.76 5.94
C LYS A 86 -13.37 23.44 5.27
N ASN A 87 -13.30 23.28 3.94
CA ASN A 87 -13.70 22.03 3.26
C ASN A 87 -13.05 21.84 1.87
N ARG A 88 -11.71 21.81 1.75
CA ARG A 88 -11.09 21.47 0.45
C ARG A 88 -11.02 19.95 0.31
N THR A 89 -11.81 19.39 -0.62
CA THR A 89 -11.73 17.97 -0.97
C THR A 89 -10.52 17.71 -1.90
N LEU A 90 -10.17 16.44 -2.13
CA LEU A 90 -9.11 16.10 -3.07
C LEU A 90 -9.42 16.60 -4.49
N GLU A 91 -10.69 16.51 -4.90
CA GLU A 91 -11.17 17.00 -6.20
C GLU A 91 -10.92 18.50 -6.37
N ASP A 92 -11.19 19.29 -5.33
CA ASP A 92 -10.95 20.73 -5.35
C ASP A 92 -9.46 21.06 -5.39
N ALA A 93 -8.63 20.30 -4.66
CA ALA A 93 -7.18 20.44 -4.71
C ALA A 93 -6.61 20.13 -6.10
N LEU A 94 -7.10 19.06 -6.75
CA LEU A 94 -6.69 18.69 -8.11
C LEU A 94 -7.12 19.73 -9.16
N LYS A 95 -8.31 20.33 -9.02
CA LYS A 95 -8.80 21.37 -9.94
C LYS A 95 -8.00 22.67 -9.89
N THR A 96 -7.42 22.97 -8.73
CA THR A 96 -6.69 24.21 -8.47
C THR A 96 -5.17 24.04 -8.53
N LEU A 97 -4.72 22.84 -8.91
CA LEU A 97 -3.30 22.55 -9.10
C LEU A 97 -2.77 23.29 -10.33
N ASP A 98 -1.74 24.10 -10.14
CA ASP A 98 -1.04 24.75 -11.24
C ASP A 98 -0.11 23.73 -11.92
N LEU A 99 -0.51 23.31 -13.12
CA LEU A 99 0.24 22.34 -13.93
C LEU A 99 1.46 22.97 -14.61
N SER A 100 1.46 24.28 -14.85
CA SER A 100 2.62 25.00 -15.38
C SER A 100 3.71 25.12 -14.33
N GLU A 101 3.34 25.40 -13.08
CA GLU A 101 4.26 25.37 -11.93
C GLU A 101 4.84 23.96 -11.74
N LEU A 102 4.00 22.92 -11.76
CA LEU A 102 4.44 21.53 -11.67
C LEU A 102 5.47 21.20 -12.76
N GLN A 103 5.16 21.53 -14.02
CA GLN A 103 6.05 21.23 -15.14
C GLN A 103 7.41 21.94 -14.96
N ARG A 104 7.40 23.20 -14.54
CA ARG A 104 8.63 23.97 -14.28
C ARG A 104 9.49 23.34 -13.17
N GLU A 105 8.88 22.88 -12.08
CA GLU A 105 9.63 22.22 -11.00
C GLU A 105 10.21 20.86 -11.45
N LEU A 106 9.47 20.10 -12.26
CA LEU A 106 9.98 18.85 -12.83
C LEU A 106 11.12 19.10 -13.82
N ASP A 107 11.00 20.12 -14.68
CA ASP A 107 12.05 20.50 -15.63
C ASP A 107 13.32 20.95 -14.89
N LYS A 108 13.17 21.67 -13.76
CA LYS A 108 14.29 22.02 -12.88
C LYS A 108 14.98 20.76 -12.32
N SER A 109 14.21 19.79 -11.83
CA SER A 109 14.74 18.53 -11.31
C SER A 109 15.47 17.72 -12.40
N LEU A 110 14.89 17.64 -13.59
CA LEU A 110 15.48 17.01 -14.77
C LEU A 110 16.81 17.67 -15.17
N ASN A 111 16.88 18.99 -15.16
CA ASN A 111 18.09 19.73 -15.54
C ASN A 111 19.21 19.65 -14.49
N LEU A 112 18.86 19.64 -13.20
CA LEU A 112 19.84 19.55 -12.12
C LEU A 112 20.35 18.12 -11.91
N PHE A 113 19.51 17.11 -12.19
CA PHE A 113 19.83 15.70 -11.93
C PHE A 113 19.53 14.81 -13.14
N PRO A 114 20.13 15.05 -14.32
CA PRO A 114 19.79 14.35 -15.58
C PRO A 114 20.04 12.83 -15.55
N GLU A 115 20.92 12.35 -14.67
CA GLU A 115 21.26 10.92 -14.55
C GLU A 115 20.61 10.25 -13.32
N ASN A 116 19.70 10.95 -12.63
CA ASN A 116 19.10 10.43 -11.41
C ASN A 116 17.57 10.41 -11.46
N PRO A 117 16.97 9.46 -12.20
CA PRO A 117 15.52 9.36 -12.34
C PRO A 117 14.78 9.14 -11.03
N SER A 118 15.46 8.63 -9.98
CA SER A 118 14.84 8.50 -8.65
C SER A 118 14.49 9.86 -8.05
N VAL A 119 15.24 10.92 -8.34
CA VAL A 119 14.96 12.26 -7.81
C VAL A 119 13.69 12.80 -8.45
N TRP A 120 13.53 12.66 -9.77
CA TRP A 120 12.39 13.23 -10.49
C TRP A 120 11.04 12.67 -10.02
N VAL A 121 10.96 11.35 -9.86
CA VAL A 121 9.72 10.69 -9.40
C VAL A 121 9.41 11.00 -7.94
N LYS A 122 10.44 11.20 -7.10
CA LYS A 122 10.27 11.63 -5.70
C LYS A 122 9.84 13.09 -5.62
N ASP A 123 10.40 13.96 -6.46
CA ASP A 123 9.99 15.37 -6.54
C ASP A 123 8.55 15.49 -7.04
N LEU A 124 8.13 14.67 -8.02
CA LEU A 124 6.73 14.58 -8.43
C LEU A 124 5.83 14.22 -7.24
N ALA A 125 6.15 13.13 -6.53
CA ALA A 125 5.36 12.70 -5.39
C ALA A 125 5.33 13.77 -4.29
N GLY A 126 6.47 14.37 -3.96
CA GLY A 126 6.61 15.41 -2.94
C GLY A 126 5.82 16.67 -3.27
N TYR A 127 5.92 17.15 -4.52
CA TYR A 127 5.16 18.31 -4.99
C TYR A 127 3.65 18.05 -4.92
N LEU A 128 3.19 16.91 -5.43
CA LEU A 128 1.78 16.52 -5.35
C LEU A 128 1.34 16.39 -3.89
N ASN A 129 2.18 15.84 -3.01
CA ASN A 129 1.82 15.71 -1.60
C ASN A 129 1.65 17.06 -0.92
N TYR A 130 2.52 18.02 -1.25
CA TYR A 130 2.46 19.39 -0.75
C TYR A 130 1.20 20.12 -1.23
N LYS A 131 0.83 19.97 -2.51
CA LYS A 131 -0.31 20.69 -3.09
C LYS A 131 -1.66 19.99 -2.85
N LEU A 132 -1.67 18.67 -2.67
CA LEU A 132 -2.87 17.84 -2.46
C LEU A 132 -3.16 17.53 -0.99
N GLN A 133 -2.80 18.44 -0.09
CA GLN A 133 -3.19 18.34 1.31
C GLN A 133 -4.71 18.50 1.44
N ALA A 134 -5.39 17.43 1.83
CA ALA A 134 -6.82 17.43 2.14
C ALA A 134 -7.00 17.39 3.66
N MET A 135 -7.80 18.31 4.23
CA MET A 135 -8.05 18.40 5.67
C MET A 135 -9.09 17.39 6.18
N LYS A 136 -9.83 16.74 5.29
CA LYS A 136 -10.87 15.79 5.70
C LYS A 136 -10.25 14.40 5.87
N SER A 137 -10.45 13.80 7.05
CA SER A 137 -10.15 12.39 7.27
C SER A 137 -10.92 11.56 6.26
N GLU A 138 -10.19 10.90 5.36
CA GLU A 138 -10.79 10.16 4.26
C GLU A 138 -11.40 8.85 4.75
N PRO A 139 -12.49 8.39 4.12
CA PRO A 139 -13.04 7.08 4.40
C PRO A 139 -12.03 5.97 4.11
N THR A 140 -12.31 4.77 4.63
CA THR A 140 -11.43 3.62 4.43
C THR A 140 -11.26 3.31 2.94
N LEU A 141 -10.06 2.85 2.55
CA LEU A 141 -9.68 2.46 1.18
C LEU A 141 -10.74 1.59 0.45
N SER A 142 -11.56 0.87 1.19
CA SER A 142 -12.63 0.00 0.70
C SER A 142 -13.90 0.72 0.23
N GLN A 143 -14.09 2.00 0.55
CA GLN A 143 -15.32 2.74 0.23
C GLN A 143 -15.26 3.48 -1.11
N HIS A 144 -14.07 3.55 -1.72
CA HIS A 144 -13.88 4.22 -3.00
C HIS A 144 -13.80 3.20 -4.16
N PRO A 145 -14.10 3.64 -5.39
CA PRO A 145 -13.81 2.89 -6.60
C PRO A 145 -12.35 2.45 -6.69
N HIS A 146 -12.09 1.37 -7.43
CA HIS A 146 -10.75 0.78 -7.54
C HIS A 146 -9.72 1.72 -8.18
N ASP A 147 -10.17 2.64 -9.02
CA ASP A 147 -9.39 3.63 -9.75
C ASP A 147 -9.26 4.97 -9.01
N TYR A 148 -9.88 5.13 -7.83
CA TYR A 148 -9.67 6.29 -6.96
C TYR A 148 -8.33 6.20 -6.21
N PRO A 149 -7.59 7.31 -6.02
CA PRO A 149 -7.90 8.68 -6.45
C PRO A 149 -7.52 9.01 -7.90
N TYR A 150 -6.82 8.13 -8.61
CA TYR A 150 -6.29 8.43 -9.94
C TYR A 150 -7.39 8.81 -10.95
N CYS A 151 -8.61 8.30 -10.80
CA CYS A 151 -9.79 8.66 -11.59
C CYS A 151 -10.08 10.17 -11.63
N LEU A 152 -9.74 10.90 -10.58
CA LEU A 152 -9.94 12.34 -10.46
C LEU A 152 -8.88 13.18 -11.19
N VAL A 153 -7.75 12.57 -11.54
CA VAL A 153 -6.64 13.24 -12.21
C VAL A 153 -7.06 13.60 -13.63
N ASN A 154 -6.96 14.88 -14.00
CA ASN A 154 -7.31 15.35 -15.33
C ASN A 154 -6.32 14.84 -16.41
N LYS A 155 -6.71 14.93 -17.69
CA LYS A 155 -5.93 14.38 -18.81
C LYS A 155 -4.52 14.96 -18.91
N GLU A 156 -4.36 16.25 -18.64
CA GLU A 156 -3.09 16.95 -18.73
C GLU A 156 -2.11 16.48 -17.66
N LEU A 157 -2.54 16.45 -16.39
CA LEU A 157 -1.73 15.92 -15.29
C LEU A 157 -1.39 14.43 -15.49
N ARG A 158 -2.33 13.62 -16.01
CA ARG A 158 -2.02 12.22 -16.38
C ARG A 158 -0.91 12.14 -17.42
N SER A 159 -0.91 13.03 -18.42
CA SER A 159 0.13 13.09 -19.46
C SER A 159 1.49 13.44 -18.86
N ILE A 160 1.55 14.43 -17.97
CA ILE A 160 2.78 14.83 -17.27
C ILE A 160 3.34 13.66 -16.45
N ILE A 161 2.50 13.03 -15.63
CA ILE A 161 2.89 11.87 -14.80
C ILE A 161 3.40 10.74 -15.68
N LYS A 162 2.65 10.37 -16.73
CA LYS A 162 3.01 9.26 -17.63
C LYS A 162 4.33 9.53 -18.35
N SER A 163 4.53 10.74 -18.86
CA SER A 163 5.78 11.14 -19.52
C SER A 163 6.98 10.99 -18.57
N LEU A 164 6.85 11.41 -17.32
CA LEU A 164 7.91 11.30 -16.33
C LEU A 164 8.21 9.84 -15.96
N LEU A 165 7.18 9.01 -15.74
CA LEU A 165 7.32 7.60 -15.39
C LEU A 165 7.95 6.79 -16.53
N LEU A 166 7.65 7.13 -17.79
CA LEU A 166 8.29 6.52 -18.96
C LEU A 166 9.81 6.79 -18.98
N LYS A 167 10.22 8.04 -18.75
CA LYS A 167 11.65 8.42 -18.65
C LYS A 167 12.34 7.77 -17.45
N SER A 168 11.59 7.46 -16.40
CA SER A 168 12.12 6.92 -15.14
C SER A 168 12.05 5.39 -15.05
N GLY A 169 11.96 4.70 -16.21
CA GLY A 169 11.67 3.28 -16.28
C GLY A 169 12.55 2.36 -15.42
N GLY A 170 13.84 2.68 -15.28
CA GLY A 170 14.82 1.88 -14.53
C GLY A 170 14.71 1.95 -13.00
N VAL A 171 13.89 2.85 -12.46
CA VAL A 171 13.76 3.05 -10.99
C VAL A 171 12.34 2.84 -10.48
N LEU A 172 11.40 2.38 -11.32
CA LEU A 172 9.99 2.30 -10.96
C LEU A 172 9.71 1.31 -9.82
N GLU A 173 10.43 0.19 -9.73
CA GLU A 173 10.32 -0.75 -8.61
C GLU A 173 10.75 -0.10 -7.28
N LEU A 174 11.89 0.60 -7.28
CA LEU A 174 12.39 1.32 -6.11
C LEU A 174 11.47 2.48 -5.70
N PHE A 175 10.87 3.16 -6.68
CA PHE A 175 9.92 4.24 -6.42
C PHE A 175 8.58 3.70 -5.90
N PHE A 176 8.11 2.57 -6.42
CA PHE A 176 6.93 1.87 -5.92
C PHE A 176 7.14 1.42 -4.45
N ASP A 177 8.30 0.84 -4.14
CA ASP A 177 8.71 0.55 -2.76
C ASP A 177 8.66 1.80 -1.90
N HIS A 178 9.30 2.87 -2.33
CA HIS A 178 9.32 4.14 -1.61
C HIS A 178 7.91 4.65 -1.30
N CYS A 179 7.00 4.63 -2.27
CA CYS A 179 5.60 5.02 -2.04
C CYS A 179 4.94 4.18 -0.94
N ILE A 180 5.11 2.85 -0.96
CA ILE A 180 4.53 1.97 0.07
C ILE A 180 5.15 2.27 1.43
N TYR A 181 6.48 2.25 1.56
CA TYR A 181 7.14 2.45 2.84
C TYR A 181 6.82 3.82 3.44
N THR A 182 6.78 4.87 2.63
CA THR A 182 6.40 6.20 3.10
C THR A 182 4.94 6.21 3.56
N MET A 183 3.99 5.66 2.80
CA MET A 183 2.60 5.53 3.26
C MET A 183 2.50 4.78 4.60
N LEU A 184 3.30 3.72 4.80
CA LEU A 184 3.31 2.97 6.05
C LEU A 184 3.92 3.73 7.24
N GLN A 185 4.91 4.58 6.99
CA GLN A 185 5.51 5.46 8.00
C GLN A 185 4.54 6.58 8.39
N GLU A 186 3.88 7.21 7.42
CA GLU A 186 2.91 8.28 7.66
C GLU A 186 1.68 7.79 8.44
N LEU A 187 1.28 6.52 8.29
CA LEU A 187 0.19 5.93 9.08
C LEU A 187 0.48 5.86 10.59
N ASP A 188 1.73 5.94 11.02
CA ASP A 188 2.07 6.03 12.45
C ASP A 188 1.98 7.47 12.99
N LYS A 189 1.92 8.48 12.12
CA LYS A 189 1.85 9.88 12.53
C LYS A 189 0.41 10.29 12.83
N THR A 190 0.21 10.97 13.95
CA THR A 190 -1.09 11.49 14.37
C THR A 190 -1.61 12.62 13.47
N SER A 191 -0.75 13.22 12.64
CA SER A 191 -1.06 14.39 11.80
C SER A 191 -2.02 14.10 10.65
N GLY A 192 -2.29 12.83 10.31
CA GLY A 192 -3.28 12.47 9.29
C GLY A 192 -2.97 13.09 7.92
N GLU A 193 -1.68 13.22 7.58
CA GLU A 193 -1.27 13.80 6.31
C GLU A 193 -1.87 13.02 5.13
N SER A 194 -2.26 13.76 4.09
CA SER A 194 -2.81 13.21 2.87
C SER A 194 -1.82 12.24 2.23
N LEU A 195 -2.26 11.02 1.91
CA LEU A 195 -1.48 10.02 1.18
C LEU A 195 -1.82 9.96 -0.31
N HIS A 196 -2.56 10.97 -0.81
CA HIS A 196 -3.14 10.93 -2.15
C HIS A 196 -2.08 10.91 -3.25
N SER A 197 -0.97 11.62 -3.07
CA SER A 197 0.14 11.67 -4.02
C SER A 197 0.74 10.28 -4.30
N TYR A 198 1.07 9.54 -3.24
CA TYR A 198 1.63 8.19 -3.33
C TYR A 198 0.62 7.21 -3.95
N ARG A 199 -0.67 7.35 -3.61
CA ARG A 199 -1.73 6.53 -4.22
C ARG A 199 -1.87 6.80 -5.73
N ILE A 200 -1.85 8.06 -6.14
CA ILE A 200 -1.84 8.49 -7.55
C ILE A 200 -0.62 7.90 -8.26
N CYS A 201 0.57 7.99 -7.67
CA CYS A 201 1.79 7.46 -8.24
C CYS A 201 1.73 5.93 -8.40
N ILE A 202 1.30 5.20 -7.37
CA ILE A 202 1.12 3.75 -7.42
C ILE A 202 0.17 3.34 -8.55
N GLN A 203 -1.00 3.98 -8.65
CA GLN A 203 -1.98 3.69 -9.70
C GLN A 203 -1.45 4.01 -11.09
N ALA A 204 -0.75 5.13 -11.26
CA ALA A 204 -0.15 5.51 -12.53
C ALA A 204 0.95 4.52 -12.98
N ILE A 205 1.80 4.05 -12.06
CA ILE A 205 2.84 3.04 -12.35
C ILE A 205 2.18 1.74 -12.78
N LEU A 206 1.23 1.23 -12.00
CA LEU A 206 0.68 -0.12 -12.17
C LEU A 206 -0.34 -0.20 -13.31
N GLN A 207 -0.90 0.92 -13.77
CA GLN A 207 -1.72 0.96 -14.97
C GLN A 207 -0.91 0.59 -16.23
N ASP A 208 0.35 1.02 -16.31
CA ASP A 208 1.22 0.75 -17.48
C ASP A 208 2.21 -0.42 -17.23
N LYS A 209 2.65 -0.63 -15.99
CA LYS A 209 3.64 -1.65 -15.61
C LYS A 209 3.21 -2.47 -14.38
N PRO A 210 2.14 -3.29 -14.49
CA PRO A 210 1.58 -4.05 -13.37
C PRO A 210 2.58 -5.03 -12.73
N LYS A 211 3.55 -5.54 -13.50
CA LYS A 211 4.61 -6.45 -13.02
C LYS A 211 5.49 -5.86 -11.92
N VAL A 212 5.55 -4.53 -11.78
CA VAL A 212 6.27 -3.87 -10.69
C VAL A 212 5.77 -4.34 -9.32
N ALA A 213 4.46 -4.56 -9.15
CA ALA A 213 3.90 -5.03 -7.89
C ALA A 213 4.22 -6.50 -7.58
N THR A 214 4.53 -7.31 -8.59
CA THR A 214 4.70 -8.77 -8.46
C THR A 214 6.14 -9.23 -8.62
N ALA A 215 7.08 -8.32 -8.88
CA ALA A 215 8.51 -8.60 -9.01
C ALA A 215 9.08 -9.30 -7.77
N ASN A 216 8.59 -8.98 -6.57
CA ASN A 216 9.02 -9.61 -5.32
C ASN A 216 7.89 -9.73 -4.29
N LEU A 217 6.93 -10.63 -4.54
CA LEU A 217 5.80 -10.85 -3.63
C LEU A 217 6.22 -11.38 -2.25
N SER A 218 7.29 -12.18 -2.16
CA SER A 218 7.80 -12.70 -0.88
C SER A 218 8.21 -11.58 0.06
N LYS A 219 8.93 -10.57 -0.44
CA LYS A 219 9.30 -9.38 0.34
C LYS A 219 8.07 -8.67 0.91
N TYR A 220 7.04 -8.48 0.09
CA TYR A 220 5.84 -7.79 0.57
C TYR A 220 4.98 -8.63 1.52
N LEU A 221 4.96 -9.94 1.36
CA LEU A 221 4.31 -10.84 2.31
C LEU A 221 4.99 -10.79 3.68
N GLU A 222 6.32 -10.76 3.72
CA GLU A 222 7.09 -10.58 4.95
C GLU A 222 6.82 -9.21 5.60
N LEU A 223 6.81 -8.15 4.79
CA LEU A 223 6.43 -6.81 5.25
C LEU A 223 5.01 -6.80 5.84
N LEU A 224 4.04 -7.42 5.17
CA LEU A 224 2.67 -7.53 5.66
C LEU A 224 2.62 -8.27 7.01
N ARG A 225 3.31 -9.41 7.12
CA ARG A 225 3.39 -10.22 8.35
C ARG A 225 4.01 -9.44 9.52
N SER A 226 5.04 -8.62 9.26
CA SER A 226 5.64 -7.73 10.27
C SER A 226 4.67 -6.70 10.85
N HIS A 227 3.58 -6.41 10.12
CA HIS A 227 2.53 -5.47 10.51
C HIS A 227 1.18 -6.14 10.81
N GLN A 228 1.11 -7.46 10.99
CA GLN A 228 -0.14 -8.21 11.13
C GLN A 228 -1.07 -7.70 12.25
N ASN A 229 -0.50 -7.13 13.31
CA ASN A 229 -1.24 -6.54 14.43
C ASN A 229 -1.74 -5.09 14.17
N ARG A 230 -1.46 -4.54 12.98
CA ARG A 230 -1.80 -3.17 12.56
C ARG A 230 -2.63 -3.23 11.26
N PRO A 231 -3.94 -3.50 11.32
CA PRO A 231 -4.76 -3.76 10.13
C PRO A 231 -4.70 -2.66 9.06
N ALA A 232 -4.65 -1.38 9.43
CA ALA A 232 -4.53 -0.27 8.48
C ALA A 232 -3.27 -0.35 7.60
N LYS A 233 -2.14 -0.80 8.16
CA LYS A 233 -0.89 -1.00 7.41
C LYS A 233 -1.00 -2.19 6.47
N CYS A 234 -1.52 -3.32 6.94
CA CYS A 234 -1.75 -4.49 6.09
C CYS A 234 -2.68 -4.17 4.92
N LEU A 235 -3.80 -3.48 5.18
CA LEU A 235 -4.74 -3.06 4.15
C LEU A 235 -4.09 -2.12 3.13
N THR A 236 -3.18 -1.25 3.56
CA THR A 236 -2.43 -0.37 2.65
C THR A 236 -1.50 -1.16 1.73
N ILE A 237 -0.80 -2.17 2.26
CA ILE A 237 0.05 -3.07 1.44
C ILE A 237 -0.81 -3.85 0.45
N MET A 238 -1.89 -4.48 0.93
CA MET A 238 -2.82 -5.24 0.09
C MET A 238 -3.43 -4.36 -1.02
N TRP A 239 -3.78 -3.12 -0.69
CA TRP A 239 -4.31 -2.17 -1.67
C TRP A 239 -3.27 -1.77 -2.71
N ALA A 240 -2.05 -1.42 -2.28
CA ALA A 240 -1.00 -0.96 -3.19
C ALA A 240 -0.64 -2.04 -4.22
N LEU A 241 -0.45 -3.28 -3.77
CA LEU A 241 -0.14 -4.40 -4.64
C LEU A 241 -1.34 -4.79 -5.51
N GLY A 242 -2.54 -4.74 -4.93
CA GLY A 242 -3.78 -5.09 -5.61
C GLY A 242 -4.05 -4.25 -6.86
N GLN A 243 -3.53 -3.02 -6.94
CA GLN A 243 -3.70 -2.15 -8.10
C GLN A 243 -3.22 -2.78 -9.42
N ALA A 244 -2.22 -3.66 -9.39
CA ALA A 244 -1.74 -4.37 -10.57
C ALA A 244 -2.84 -5.20 -11.25
N GLY A 245 -3.76 -5.76 -10.45
CA GLY A 245 -4.84 -6.61 -10.95
C GLY A 245 -5.88 -5.89 -11.79
N PHE A 246 -6.02 -4.56 -11.67
CA PHE A 246 -7.00 -3.82 -12.47
C PHE A 246 -6.50 -3.56 -13.90
N ALA A 247 -5.20 -3.60 -14.14
CA ALA A 247 -4.61 -3.54 -15.48
C ALA A 247 -4.37 -4.94 -16.08
N ASP A 248 -4.04 -5.92 -15.25
CA ASP A 248 -3.65 -7.26 -15.70
C ASP A 248 -4.18 -8.36 -14.76
N LEU A 249 -5.03 -9.24 -15.29
CA LEU A 249 -5.63 -10.35 -14.53
C LEU A 249 -4.56 -11.29 -13.93
N THR A 250 -3.52 -11.62 -14.69
CA THR A 250 -2.47 -12.55 -14.28
C THR A 250 -1.71 -11.99 -13.08
N GLU A 251 -1.34 -10.72 -13.13
CA GLU A 251 -0.66 -10.05 -12.00
C GLU A 251 -1.61 -9.88 -10.80
N GLY A 252 -2.88 -9.59 -11.02
CA GLY A 252 -3.89 -9.56 -9.95
C GLY A 252 -4.07 -10.89 -9.22
N LEU A 253 -4.12 -12.00 -9.97
CA LEU A 253 -4.20 -13.34 -9.40
C LEU A 253 -2.94 -13.70 -8.62
N LYS A 254 -1.75 -13.35 -9.12
CA LYS A 254 -0.50 -13.55 -8.37
C LYS A 254 -0.49 -12.78 -7.05
N VAL A 255 -0.94 -11.52 -7.05
CA VAL A 255 -1.07 -10.72 -5.82
C VAL A 255 -2.06 -11.37 -4.87
N TRP A 256 -3.22 -11.78 -5.36
CA TRP A 256 -4.24 -12.37 -4.52
C TRP A 256 -3.75 -13.68 -3.88
N LEU A 257 -3.16 -14.59 -4.66
CA LEU A 257 -2.60 -15.85 -4.19
C LEU A 257 -1.40 -15.66 -3.25
N GLY A 258 -0.49 -14.73 -3.59
CA GLY A 258 0.76 -14.52 -2.85
C GLY A 258 0.62 -13.66 -1.60
N ILE A 259 -0.38 -12.78 -1.54
CA ILE A 259 -0.53 -11.78 -0.47
C ILE A 259 -1.84 -11.93 0.29
N MET A 260 -2.97 -12.08 -0.41
CA MET A 260 -4.30 -12.02 0.22
C MET A 260 -4.80 -13.37 0.72
N LEU A 261 -4.56 -14.45 -0.02
CA LEU A 261 -4.89 -15.82 0.38
C LEU A 261 -4.21 -16.24 1.70
N PRO A 262 -2.91 -15.96 1.93
CA PRO A 262 -2.25 -16.30 3.21
C PRO A 262 -2.85 -15.60 4.43
N VAL A 263 -3.58 -14.50 4.25
CA VAL A 263 -4.23 -13.74 5.33
C VAL A 263 -5.74 -13.85 5.32
N LEU A 264 -6.30 -14.74 4.50
CA LEU A 264 -7.75 -14.93 4.36
C LEU A 264 -8.40 -15.37 5.68
N GLY A 265 -7.64 -16.00 6.59
CA GLY A 265 -8.11 -16.34 7.93
C GLY A 265 -8.06 -15.23 8.97
N ILE A 266 -7.53 -14.05 8.63
CA ILE A 266 -7.42 -12.92 9.56
C ILE A 266 -8.67 -12.06 9.44
N LYS A 267 -9.53 -12.06 10.47
CA LYS A 267 -10.84 -11.38 10.47
C LYS A 267 -10.80 -9.91 10.06
N SER A 268 -9.73 -9.18 10.39
CA SER A 268 -9.57 -7.76 10.06
C SER A 268 -9.16 -7.50 8.60
N LEU A 269 -8.69 -8.53 7.88
CA LEU A 269 -8.16 -8.42 6.50
C LEU A 269 -9.01 -9.19 5.49
N SER A 270 -9.66 -10.27 5.93
CA SER A 270 -10.45 -11.15 5.06
C SER A 270 -11.58 -10.46 4.28
N PRO A 271 -12.30 -9.44 4.82
CA PRO A 271 -13.30 -8.73 4.02
C PRO A 271 -12.70 -8.04 2.79
N TYR A 272 -11.50 -7.45 2.95
CA TYR A 272 -10.81 -6.79 1.85
C TYR A 272 -10.32 -7.81 0.81
N ALA A 273 -9.74 -8.94 1.25
CA ALA A 273 -9.26 -9.99 0.37
C ALA A 273 -10.35 -10.56 -0.54
N ILE A 274 -11.55 -10.79 -0.01
CA ILE A 274 -12.69 -11.32 -0.78
C ILE A 274 -13.28 -10.24 -1.70
N SER A 275 -13.46 -9.01 -1.18
CA SER A 275 -13.96 -7.90 -2.00
C SER A 275 -13.01 -7.54 -3.15
N TYR A 276 -11.70 -7.69 -2.95
CA TYR A 276 -10.71 -7.52 -4.02
C TYR A 276 -10.88 -8.59 -5.09
N LEU A 277 -10.99 -9.87 -4.71
CA LEU A 277 -11.16 -10.95 -5.68
C LEU A 277 -12.42 -10.77 -6.51
N ASP A 278 -13.54 -10.42 -5.88
CA ASP A 278 -14.80 -10.14 -6.56
C ASP A 278 -14.61 -9.05 -7.63
N ARG A 279 -14.02 -7.91 -7.24
CA ARG A 279 -13.72 -6.80 -8.19
C ARG A 279 -12.75 -7.21 -9.29
N LEU A 280 -11.70 -7.97 -8.97
CA LEU A 280 -10.73 -8.46 -9.95
C LEU A 280 -11.44 -9.29 -11.03
N LEU A 281 -12.26 -10.25 -10.60
CA LEU A 281 -13.01 -11.11 -11.51
C LEU A 281 -14.05 -10.28 -12.29
N MET A 282 -14.73 -9.32 -11.67
CA MET A 282 -15.70 -8.46 -12.36
C MET A 282 -15.03 -7.61 -13.47
N MET A 283 -13.83 -7.08 -13.21
CA MET A 283 -13.07 -6.26 -14.17
C MET A 283 -12.53 -7.08 -15.35
N HIS A 284 -12.29 -8.38 -15.15
CA HIS A 284 -11.78 -9.30 -16.17
C HIS A 284 -12.79 -10.39 -16.49
N PRO A 285 -13.80 -10.13 -17.34
CA PRO A 285 -14.78 -11.15 -17.72
C PRO A 285 -14.14 -12.32 -18.48
N ASN A 286 -13.12 -12.03 -19.31
CA ASN A 286 -12.35 -13.05 -20.00
C ASN A 286 -11.21 -13.57 -19.11
N LEU A 287 -11.38 -14.79 -18.61
CA LEU A 287 -10.49 -15.44 -17.66
C LEU A 287 -9.28 -16.16 -18.29
N THR A 288 -9.21 -16.24 -19.62
CA THR A 288 -8.19 -17.04 -20.33
C THR A 288 -6.76 -16.70 -19.94
N LYS A 289 -6.45 -15.42 -19.71
CA LYS A 289 -5.12 -14.97 -19.27
C LYS A 289 -4.73 -15.45 -17.86
N GLY A 290 -5.70 -15.86 -17.05
CA GLY A 290 -5.48 -16.38 -15.71
C GLY A 290 -5.41 -17.90 -15.62
N PHE A 291 -5.57 -18.62 -16.74
CA PHE A 291 -5.54 -20.08 -16.75
C PHE A 291 -4.19 -20.63 -16.26
N GLY A 292 -4.25 -21.64 -15.39
CA GLY A 292 -3.06 -22.30 -14.85
C GLY A 292 -2.32 -21.50 -13.78
N ILE A 293 -2.76 -20.27 -13.46
CA ILE A 293 -2.19 -19.48 -12.36
C ILE A 293 -2.61 -20.06 -11.00
N ILE A 294 -3.85 -20.57 -10.89
CA ILE A 294 -4.34 -21.24 -9.68
C ILE A 294 -4.01 -22.74 -9.75
N GLY A 295 -2.87 -23.13 -9.17
CA GLY A 295 -2.49 -24.53 -9.09
C GLY A 295 -3.24 -25.32 -8.00
N PRO A 296 -3.09 -26.65 -7.94
CA PRO A 296 -3.71 -27.48 -6.89
C PRO A 296 -3.41 -26.99 -5.46
N LYS A 297 -2.15 -26.58 -5.21
CA LYS A 297 -1.70 -26.06 -3.91
C LYS A 297 -2.49 -24.84 -3.42
N ASP A 298 -3.02 -24.06 -4.36
CA ASP A 298 -3.75 -22.83 -4.10
C ASP A 298 -5.26 -23.10 -4.13
N PHE A 299 -5.71 -23.93 -5.05
CA PHE A 299 -7.12 -24.27 -5.27
C PHE A 299 -7.77 -24.99 -4.09
N PHE A 300 -7.08 -25.96 -3.48
CA PHE A 300 -7.67 -26.75 -2.39
C PHE A 300 -7.88 -25.96 -1.09
N PRO A 301 -6.95 -25.09 -0.65
CA PRO A 301 -7.25 -24.14 0.41
C PRO A 301 -8.51 -23.30 0.14
N LEU A 302 -8.76 -22.90 -1.10
CA LEU A 302 -9.96 -22.14 -1.46
C LEU A 302 -11.24 -22.97 -1.34
N LEU A 303 -11.19 -24.22 -1.79
CA LEU A 303 -12.27 -25.17 -1.60
C LEU A 303 -12.58 -25.35 -0.11
N ASP A 304 -11.54 -25.49 0.72
CA ASP A 304 -11.70 -25.64 2.17
C ASP A 304 -12.31 -24.38 2.80
N PHE A 305 -11.82 -23.19 2.46
CA PHE A 305 -12.41 -21.93 2.94
C PHE A 305 -13.87 -21.73 2.47
N ALA A 306 -14.20 -22.17 1.27
CA ALA A 306 -15.54 -22.01 0.71
C ALA A 306 -16.55 -22.99 1.33
N PHE A 307 -16.17 -24.25 1.60
CA PHE A 307 -17.14 -25.30 1.93
C PHE A 307 -16.94 -26.01 3.26
N MET A 308 -15.76 -25.92 3.91
CA MET A 308 -15.58 -26.53 5.22
C MET A 308 -16.20 -25.65 6.32
N PRO A 309 -16.97 -26.22 7.26
CA PRO A 309 -17.52 -25.49 8.39
C PRO A 309 -16.41 -25.14 9.38
N ASN A 310 -16.70 -24.19 10.27
CA ASN A 310 -15.81 -23.79 11.38
C ASN A 310 -14.41 -23.33 10.93
N ASN A 311 -14.28 -22.84 9.70
CA ASN A 311 -13.08 -22.13 9.30
C ASN A 311 -13.08 -20.69 9.85
N SER A 312 -12.00 -19.96 9.62
CA SER A 312 -11.80 -18.63 10.19
C SER A 312 -12.60 -17.49 9.52
N LEU A 313 -13.29 -17.75 8.40
CA LEU A 313 -14.18 -16.79 7.75
C LEU A 313 -15.52 -16.70 8.50
N SER A 314 -16.15 -15.52 8.45
CA SER A 314 -17.56 -15.41 8.83
C SER A 314 -18.45 -16.08 7.78
N SER A 315 -19.64 -16.51 8.18
CA SER A 315 -20.60 -17.17 7.28
C SER A 315 -20.91 -16.33 6.03
N SER A 316 -21.03 -15.01 6.18
CA SER A 316 -21.24 -14.07 5.07
C SER A 316 -20.09 -14.05 4.07
N LEU A 317 -18.85 -13.97 4.56
CA LEU A 317 -17.64 -13.99 3.72
C LEU A 317 -17.46 -15.34 3.04
N GLN A 318 -17.76 -16.44 3.73
CA GLN A 318 -17.74 -17.79 3.17
C GLN A 318 -18.78 -17.95 2.05
N GLU A 319 -19.97 -17.36 2.19
CA GLU A 319 -20.98 -17.34 1.13
C GLU A 319 -20.53 -16.52 -0.09
N GLN A 320 -19.94 -15.34 0.13
CA GLN A 320 -19.35 -14.55 -0.96
C GLN A 320 -18.25 -15.34 -1.70
N LEU A 321 -17.35 -16.02 -0.97
CA LEU A 321 -16.33 -16.85 -1.61
C LEU A 321 -16.94 -18.01 -2.42
N ARG A 322 -18.02 -18.64 -1.92
CA ARG A 322 -18.76 -19.67 -2.67
C ARG A 322 -19.36 -19.14 -3.96
N GLN A 323 -19.85 -17.90 -3.99
CA GLN A 323 -20.34 -17.26 -5.22
C GLN A 323 -19.24 -17.02 -6.26
N LEU A 324 -18.01 -16.72 -5.81
CA LEU A 324 -16.85 -16.54 -6.69
C LEU A 324 -16.22 -17.87 -7.15
N TYR A 325 -16.48 -18.95 -6.41
CA TYR A 325 -15.85 -20.25 -6.62
C TYR A 325 -15.99 -20.84 -8.03
N PRO A 326 -17.13 -20.75 -8.74
CA PRO A 326 -17.24 -21.23 -10.11
C PRO A 326 -16.21 -20.61 -11.05
N ARG A 327 -15.92 -19.32 -10.91
CA ARG A 327 -14.92 -18.62 -11.72
C ARG A 327 -13.50 -19.03 -11.35
N LEU A 328 -13.26 -19.30 -10.06
CA LEU A 328 -11.97 -19.84 -9.57
C LEU A 328 -11.70 -21.24 -10.13
N LYS A 329 -12.74 -22.09 -10.28
CA LYS A 329 -12.61 -23.40 -10.95
C LYS A 329 -12.18 -23.26 -12.40
N VAL A 330 -12.81 -22.36 -13.15
CA VAL A 330 -12.46 -22.08 -14.55
C VAL A 330 -10.99 -21.65 -14.67
N LEU A 331 -10.52 -20.79 -13.76
CA LEU A 331 -9.11 -20.37 -13.70
C LEU A 331 -8.15 -21.51 -13.38
N ALA A 332 -8.53 -22.41 -12.47
CA ALA A 332 -7.70 -23.53 -12.06
C ALA A 332 -7.60 -24.62 -13.14
N PHE A 333 -8.71 -25.01 -13.74
CA PHE A 333 -8.73 -26.11 -14.72
C PHE A 333 -8.32 -25.66 -16.13
N GLY A 334 -8.51 -24.38 -16.44
CA GLY A 334 -8.19 -23.78 -17.73
C GLY A 334 -9.06 -24.30 -18.87
N ALA A 335 -8.59 -24.11 -20.11
CA ALA A 335 -9.33 -24.47 -21.32
C ALA A 335 -9.49 -25.99 -21.53
N ASN A 336 -8.57 -26.80 -21.00
CA ASN A 336 -8.54 -28.26 -21.21
C ASN A 336 -8.51 -29.02 -19.88
N PRO A 337 -9.64 -29.07 -19.14
CA PRO A 337 -9.72 -29.73 -17.84
C PRO A 337 -9.26 -31.19 -17.88
N GLU A 338 -9.56 -31.92 -18.96
CA GLU A 338 -9.21 -33.33 -19.10
C GLU A 338 -7.71 -33.59 -18.97
N THR A 339 -6.89 -32.62 -19.39
CA THR A 339 -5.43 -32.71 -19.31
C THR A 339 -4.86 -32.31 -17.95
N SER A 340 -5.59 -31.56 -17.12
CA SER A 340 -5.11 -31.01 -15.85
C SER A 340 -5.72 -31.69 -14.63
N LEU A 341 -6.95 -32.22 -14.73
CA LEU A 341 -7.72 -32.79 -13.63
C LEU A 341 -7.03 -33.95 -12.91
N HIS A 342 -6.21 -34.74 -13.62
CA HIS A 342 -5.46 -35.85 -13.01
C HIS A 342 -4.52 -35.37 -11.88
N THR A 343 -4.03 -34.12 -11.96
CA THR A 343 -3.19 -33.52 -10.91
C THR A 343 -3.96 -33.11 -9.66
N TYR A 344 -5.28 -32.93 -9.77
CA TYR A 344 -6.18 -32.56 -8.67
C TYR A 344 -6.80 -33.80 -8.00
N PHE A 345 -6.89 -34.92 -8.73
CA PHE A 345 -7.62 -36.12 -8.30
C PHE A 345 -7.24 -36.64 -6.90
N PRO A 346 -5.96 -36.80 -6.52
CA PRO A 346 -5.59 -37.29 -5.19
C PRO A 346 -6.13 -36.41 -4.05
N SER A 347 -6.14 -35.09 -4.27
CA SER A 347 -6.60 -34.10 -3.30
C SER A 347 -8.12 -33.93 -3.26
N PHE A 348 -8.83 -34.32 -4.33
CA PHE A 348 -10.28 -34.45 -4.31
C PHE A 348 -10.71 -35.67 -3.49
N LEU A 349 -10.04 -36.82 -3.65
CA LEU A 349 -10.36 -38.04 -2.88
C LEU A 349 -10.30 -37.82 -1.37
N SER A 350 -9.27 -37.10 -0.89
CA SER A 350 -9.14 -36.79 0.54
C SER A 350 -10.29 -35.96 1.11
N ARG A 351 -11.11 -35.32 0.25
CA ARG A 351 -12.26 -34.48 0.59
C ARG A 351 -13.62 -35.13 0.29
N THR A 352 -13.62 -36.41 -0.08
CA THR A 352 -14.83 -37.24 -0.21
C THR A 352 -15.14 -38.06 1.04
N MET A 353 -14.36 -37.88 2.12
CA MET A 353 -14.53 -38.60 3.37
C MET A 353 -15.93 -38.40 3.98
N PRO A 354 -16.47 -39.39 4.74
CA PRO A 354 -17.78 -39.28 5.37
C PRO A 354 -17.95 -38.04 6.26
N SER A 355 -16.87 -37.55 6.87
CA SER A 355 -16.83 -36.35 7.72
C SER A 355 -17.01 -35.02 6.97
N CYS A 356 -16.88 -35.00 5.64
CA CYS A 356 -17.04 -33.77 4.86
C CYS A 356 -18.53 -33.38 4.69
N PRO A 357 -18.84 -32.07 4.66
CA PRO A 357 -20.20 -31.57 4.44
C PRO A 357 -20.82 -32.06 3.13
N SER A 358 -22.16 -32.09 3.07
CA SER A 358 -22.89 -32.46 1.86
C SER A 358 -22.54 -31.57 0.67
N ASP A 359 -22.40 -30.27 0.88
CA ASP A 359 -22.15 -29.31 -0.20
C ASP A 359 -20.73 -29.43 -0.75
N MET A 360 -19.73 -29.67 0.13
CA MET A 360 -18.38 -30.06 -0.28
C MET A 360 -18.39 -31.32 -1.15
N LYS A 361 -19.10 -32.37 -0.72
CA LYS A 361 -19.17 -33.63 -1.48
C LYS A 361 -19.84 -33.44 -2.84
N LYS A 362 -20.89 -32.62 -2.92
CA LYS A 362 -21.52 -32.26 -4.21
C LYS A 362 -20.53 -31.52 -5.09
N GLU A 363 -19.84 -30.52 -4.57
CA GLU A 363 -18.88 -29.71 -5.31
C GLU A 363 -17.71 -30.55 -5.84
N VAL A 364 -17.15 -31.44 -5.02
CA VAL A 364 -16.06 -32.34 -5.42
C VAL A 364 -16.50 -33.30 -6.54
N ARG A 365 -17.75 -33.78 -6.52
CA ARG A 365 -18.30 -34.62 -7.59
C ARG A 365 -18.48 -33.83 -8.89
N LEU A 366 -18.95 -32.59 -8.81
CA LEU A 366 -19.12 -31.70 -9.97
C LEU A 366 -17.77 -31.28 -10.58
N GLY A 367 -16.75 -31.06 -9.75
CA GLY A 367 -15.37 -30.81 -10.18
C GLY A 367 -14.67 -32.02 -10.83
N GLY A 368 -15.23 -33.23 -10.67
CA GLY A 368 -14.70 -34.49 -11.21
C GLY A 368 -15.11 -34.82 -12.65
N GLY A 369 -15.93 -34.00 -13.31
CA GLY A 369 -16.15 -34.09 -14.76
C GLY A 369 -17.54 -34.50 -15.24
N GLN A 370 -18.63 -33.85 -14.78
CA GLN A 370 -19.95 -34.09 -15.40
C GLN A 370 -20.64 -32.89 -16.06
N ASP A 371 -20.39 -31.63 -15.69
CA ASP A 371 -21.25 -30.52 -16.19
C ASP A 371 -20.53 -29.35 -16.89
N GLN A 372 -19.32 -29.53 -17.44
CA GLN A 372 -18.68 -28.45 -18.21
C GLN A 372 -19.17 -28.33 -19.67
N LYS A 373 -20.13 -29.15 -20.12
CA LYS A 373 -20.63 -29.12 -21.50
C LYS A 373 -21.67 -28.04 -21.81
N GLU A 374 -22.14 -27.26 -20.83
CA GLU A 374 -23.24 -26.30 -21.04
C GLU A 374 -22.85 -24.81 -20.89
N GLN A 375 -21.57 -24.44 -20.81
CA GLN A 375 -21.15 -23.03 -20.68
C GLN A 375 -20.00 -22.59 -21.60
N THR A 376 -19.95 -23.14 -22.81
CA THR A 376 -19.36 -22.46 -23.99
C THR A 376 -20.49 -21.94 -24.85
#